data_AF-A0A952JJ20-F1
#
_entry.id   AF-A0A952JJ20-F1
#
_cell.length_a   1.000
_cell.length_b   1.000
_cell.length_c   1.000
_cell.angle_alpha   90.00
_cell.angle_beta   90.00
_cell.angle_gamma   90.00
#
_symmetry.space_group_name_H-M   'P 1'
#
loop_
_entity.id
_entity.type
_entity.pdbx_description
1 polymer ?
#
loop_
_entity_poly.entity_id
_entity_poly.type
_entity_poly.pdbx_seq_one_letter_code
_entity_poly.pdbx_strand_id
1 'polypeptide(L)'
;MKKNLVIALVALFAVGVFTSAQAQENVFKINIFSPIVKTFNAAYERKLSANSSFQLGVFYTSYNPASTKFSGLGLTPEYRFYLSESEAPAGVYLAPFVRYQNFKLTEETTASKYGGYSYN
;
A
#
# COMPACT_ATOMS: atom_id res chain seq x y z
N MET A 1 4.27 26.99 -12.92
CA MET A 1 3.42 25.89 -12.39
C MET A 1 4.22 24.62 -12.09
N LYS A 2 5.08 24.12 -12.98
CA LYS A 2 5.85 22.87 -12.75
C LYS A 2 6.86 22.93 -11.59
N LYS A 3 7.56 24.05 -11.42
CA LYS A 3 8.59 24.25 -10.36
C LYS A 3 8.01 24.29 -8.94
N ASN A 4 6.85 24.93 -8.76
CA ASN A 4 6.19 25.01 -7.46
C ASN A 4 5.59 23.65 -7.03
N LEU A 5 5.19 22.82 -8.01
CA LEU A 5 4.73 21.44 -7.77
C LEU A 5 5.89 20.53 -7.32
N VAL A 6 7.07 20.68 -7.91
CA VAL A 6 8.28 19.93 -7.50
C VAL A 6 8.72 20.34 -6.10
N ILE A 7 8.69 21.63 -5.77
CA ILE A 7 9.02 22.13 -4.41
C ILE A 7 8.02 21.60 -3.37
N ALA A 8 6.72 21.57 -3.69
CA ALA A 8 5.71 21.00 -2.81
C ALA A 8 5.90 19.49 -2.60
N LEU A 9 6.27 18.75 -3.65
CA LEU A 9 6.58 17.31 -3.57
C LEU A 9 7.86 17.03 -2.75
N VAL A 10 8.91 17.85 -2.91
CA VAL A 10 10.15 17.74 -2.11
C VAL A 10 9.89 18.10 -0.65
N ALA A 11 9.06 19.11 -0.37
CA ALA A 11 8.66 19.47 0.99
C ALA A 11 7.84 18.36 1.67
N LEU A 12 6.97 17.66 0.93
CA LEU A 12 6.24 16.47 1.42
C LEU A 12 7.18 15.28 1.70
N PHE A 13 8.25 15.11 0.93
CA PHE A 13 9.26 14.07 1.15
C PHE A 13 10.12 14.34 2.40
N ALA A 14 10.44 15.59 2.70
CA ALA A 14 11.29 15.94 3.85
C ALA A 14 10.59 15.76 5.21
N VAL A 15 9.25 15.87 5.25
CA VAL A 15 8.47 15.75 6.50
C VAL A 15 8.22 14.29 6.91
N GLY A 16 8.28 13.34 5.97
CA GLY A 16 7.88 11.95 6.21
C GLY A 16 8.95 11.01 6.78
N VAL A 17 10.22 11.43 6.88
CA VAL A 17 11.34 10.51 7.22
C VAL A 17 11.70 10.52 8.71
N PHE A 18 11.21 11.49 9.50
CA PHE A 18 11.65 11.66 10.90
C PHE A 18 10.51 11.92 11.88
N THR A 19 9.40 11.16 11.82
CA THR A 19 8.48 11.14 12.97
C THR A 19 9.12 10.34 14.11
N SER A 20 9.63 11.12 15.05
CA SER A 20 10.37 10.77 16.24
C SER A 20 9.65 9.78 17.17
N ALA A 21 10.48 9.00 17.87
CA ALA A 21 10.16 8.06 18.94
C ALA A 21 9.53 8.75 20.17
N GLN A 22 8.30 9.25 20.04
CA GLN A 22 7.52 9.81 21.14
C GLN A 22 6.25 8.98 21.35
N ALA A 23 6.32 7.94 22.20
CA ALA A 23 5.17 7.23 22.80
C ALA A 23 3.90 7.12 21.92
N GLN A 24 4.07 6.86 20.62
CA GLN A 24 2.95 6.92 19.68
C GLN A 24 2.10 5.68 19.89
N GLU A 25 1.03 5.81 20.65
CA GLU A 25 0.05 4.74 20.83
C GLU A 25 -0.64 4.38 19.51
N ASN A 26 -0.66 5.31 18.54
CA ASN A 26 -1.32 5.15 17.24
C ASN A 26 -0.49 5.79 16.13
N VAL A 27 -0.27 5.07 15.04
CA VAL A 27 0.54 5.52 13.89
C VAL A 27 -0.20 5.23 12.60
N PHE A 28 -0.30 6.25 11.73
CA PHE A 28 -0.74 6.09 10.35
C PHE A 28 0.48 6.04 9.44
N LYS A 29 0.52 5.04 8.57
CA LYS A 29 1.60 4.79 7.63
C LYS A 29 1.07 4.83 6.22
N ILE A 30 1.83 5.44 5.32
CA ILE A 30 1.54 5.46 3.89
C ILE A 30 2.82 5.13 3.12
N ASN A 31 2.70 4.38 2.02
CA ASN A 31 3.84 4.11 1.16
C ASN A 31 3.89 5.11 0.00
N ILE A 32 4.82 6.06 0.08
CA ILE A 32 4.99 7.14 -0.90
C ILE A 32 5.50 6.67 -2.28
N PHE A 33 6.05 5.46 -2.37
CA PHE A 33 6.57 4.90 -3.62
C PHE A 33 5.53 4.06 -4.37
N SER A 34 4.55 3.51 -3.66
CA SER A 34 3.47 2.70 -4.26
C SER A 34 2.70 3.42 -5.40
N PRO A 35 2.49 4.75 -5.37
CA PRO A 35 1.86 5.47 -6.47
C PRO A 35 2.60 5.35 -7.81
N ILE A 36 3.91 5.12 -7.84
CA ILE A 36 4.71 4.95 -9.08
C ILE A 36 4.17 3.76 -9.89
N VAL A 37 3.72 2.71 -9.19
CA VAL A 37 3.09 1.51 -9.78
C VAL A 37 1.57 1.52 -9.61
N LYS A 38 0.97 2.72 -9.55
CA LYS A 38 -0.49 2.93 -9.43
C LYS A 38 -1.13 2.15 -8.28
N THR A 39 -0.42 2.06 -7.15
CA THR A 39 -0.89 1.38 -5.95
C THR A 39 -1.00 2.39 -4.81
N PHE A 40 -2.16 2.42 -4.16
CA PHE A 40 -2.33 3.05 -2.86
C PHE A 40 -2.06 2.01 -1.78
N ASN A 41 -1.26 2.35 -0.78
CA ASN A 41 -0.97 1.49 0.35
C ASN A 41 -0.89 2.34 1.63
N ALA A 42 -1.71 1.97 2.60
CA ALA A 42 -1.78 2.63 3.89
C ALA A 42 -1.96 1.60 5.01
N ALA A 43 -1.52 1.93 6.21
CA ALA A 43 -1.72 1.11 7.38
C ALA A 43 -1.98 1.96 8.61
N TYR A 44 -2.78 1.42 9.52
CA TYR A 44 -2.93 1.96 10.87
C TYR A 44 -2.32 0.96 11.84
N GLU A 45 -1.45 1.44 12.74
CA GLU A 45 -0.82 0.63 13.77
C GLU A 45 -1.14 1.21 15.15
N ARG A 46 -1.52 0.34 16.07
CA ARG A 46 -1.77 0.68 17.47
C ARG A 46 -0.84 -0.11 18.39
N LYS A 47 -0.15 0.60 19.27
CA LYS A 47 0.64 -0.01 20.35
C LYS A 47 -0.31 -0.77 21.29
N LEU A 48 0.13 -1.96 21.70
CA LEU A 48 -0.58 -2.79 22.68
C LEU A 48 0.19 -2.91 23.99
N SER A 49 1.52 -2.92 23.92
CA SER A 49 2.44 -2.92 25.07
C SER A 49 3.75 -2.23 24.68
N ALA A 50 4.71 -2.12 25.60
CA ALA A 50 6.06 -1.63 25.30
C ALA A 50 6.76 -2.43 24.17
N ASN A 51 6.44 -3.72 24.01
CA ASN A 51 7.10 -4.61 23.05
C ASN A 51 6.14 -5.21 22.00
N SER A 52 4.92 -4.69 21.88
CA SER A 52 3.97 -5.20 20.88
C SER A 52 3.03 -4.16 20.31
N SER A 53 2.61 -4.38 19.08
CA SER A 53 1.59 -3.59 18.40
C SER A 53 0.74 -4.44 17.46
N PHE A 54 -0.42 -3.90 17.09
CA PHE A 54 -1.27 -4.48 16.05
C PHE A 54 -1.41 -3.49 14.90
N GLN A 55 -1.25 -3.96 13.68
CA GLN A 55 -1.36 -3.18 12.46
C GLN A 55 -2.46 -3.73 11.55
N LEU A 56 -3.25 -2.83 10.97
CA LEU A 56 -4.17 -3.12 9.89
C LEU A 56 -3.75 -2.36 8.63
N GLY A 57 -3.22 -3.09 7.65
CA GLY A 57 -2.84 -2.56 6.35
C GLY A 57 -3.94 -2.74 5.31
N VAL A 58 -4.11 -1.75 4.44
CA VAL A 58 -4.92 -1.82 3.22
C VAL A 58 -4.09 -1.42 2.02
N PHE A 59 -4.32 -2.10 0.89
CA PHE A 59 -3.81 -1.62 -0.38
C PHE A 59 -4.87 -1.73 -1.47
N TYR A 60 -4.80 -0.82 -2.43
CA TYR A 60 -5.54 -0.87 -3.67
C TYR A 60 -4.59 -0.68 -4.83
N THR A 61 -4.63 -1.56 -5.82
CA THR A 61 -3.81 -1.46 -7.03
C THR A 61 -4.69 -1.35 -8.27
N SER A 62 -4.27 -0.55 -9.24
CA SER A 62 -4.92 -0.42 -10.53
C SER A 62 -3.85 -0.24 -11.62
N TYR A 63 -3.33 -1.36 -12.11
CA TYR A 63 -2.32 -1.41 -13.14
C TYR A 63 -2.94 -1.82 -14.48
N ASN A 64 -2.76 -1.00 -15.52
CA ASN A 64 -3.35 -1.22 -16.84
C ASN A 64 -2.25 -1.35 -17.90
N PRO A 65 -1.59 -2.51 -18.03
CA PRO A 65 -0.66 -2.76 -19.13
C PRO A 65 -1.46 -3.02 -20.42
N ALA A 66 -1.27 -2.16 -21.42
CA ALA A 66 -1.89 -2.28 -22.74
C ALA A 66 -3.42 -2.47 -22.68
N SER A 67 -3.92 -3.63 -23.14
CA SER A 67 -5.34 -4.01 -23.19
C SER A 67 -5.81 -4.82 -21.99
N THR A 68 -4.99 -4.99 -20.96
CA THR A 68 -5.38 -5.73 -19.75
C THR A 68 -5.54 -4.78 -18.57
N LYS A 69 -6.70 -4.79 -17.92
CA LYS A 69 -6.94 -4.06 -16.67
C LYS A 69 -6.76 -5.02 -15.50
N PHE A 70 -5.77 -4.74 -14.66
CA PHE A 70 -5.53 -5.45 -13.42
C PHE A 70 -5.82 -4.52 -12.25
N SER A 71 -6.78 -4.88 -11.42
CA SER A 71 -7.06 -4.16 -10.18
C SER A 71 -7.28 -5.11 -9.02
N GLY A 72 -7.06 -4.61 -7.82
CA GLY A 72 -7.37 -5.39 -6.63
C GLY A 72 -7.23 -4.64 -5.34
N LEU A 73 -7.87 -5.20 -4.33
CA LEU A 73 -7.83 -4.74 -2.96
C LEU A 73 -7.19 -5.82 -2.09
N GLY A 74 -6.37 -5.42 -1.13
CA GLY A 74 -5.94 -6.30 -0.07
C GLY A 74 -6.08 -5.68 1.32
N LEU A 75 -6.30 -6.56 2.29
CA LEU A 75 -6.37 -6.25 3.72
C LEU A 75 -5.37 -7.15 4.45
N THR A 76 -4.57 -6.58 5.34
CA THR A 76 -3.50 -7.28 6.06
C THR A 76 -3.53 -6.93 7.55
N PRO A 77 -4.23 -7.73 8.38
CA PRO A 77 -3.97 -7.73 9.82
C PRO A 77 -2.59 -8.33 10.13
N GLU A 78 -1.86 -7.67 11.04
CA GLU A 78 -0.51 -8.05 11.41
C GLU A 78 -0.28 -7.76 12.90
N TYR A 79 0.26 -8.73 13.62
CA TYR A 79 0.69 -8.54 15.01
C TYR A 79 2.22 -8.43 15.03
N ARG A 80 2.78 -7.46 15.74
CA ARG A 80 4.22 -7.18 15.74
C ARG A 80 4.81 -7.37 17.13
N PHE A 81 5.84 -8.19 17.23
CA PHE A 81 6.67 -8.39 18.42
C PHE A 81 7.99 -7.65 18.25
N TYR A 82 8.24 -6.63 19.06
CA TYR A 82 9.46 -5.82 18.99
C TYR A 82 10.59 -6.51 19.75
N LEU A 83 11.73 -6.67 19.08
CA LEU A 83 12.94 -7.33 19.59
C LEU A 83 14.03 -6.34 20.04
N SER A 84 13.81 -5.05 19.76
CA SER A 84 14.70 -3.95 20.15
C SER A 84 14.37 -3.42 21.54
N GLU A 85 15.33 -2.72 22.15
CA GLU A 85 15.12 -1.99 23.41
C GLU A 85 14.18 -0.77 23.25
N SER A 86 14.01 -0.25 22.02
CA SER A 86 13.04 0.80 21.74
C SER A 86 11.60 0.28 21.87
N GLU A 87 10.75 1.09 22.49
CA GLU A 87 9.33 0.73 22.61
C GLU A 87 8.62 0.71 21.25
N ALA A 88 7.66 -0.21 21.11
CA ALA A 88 6.70 -0.22 20.03
C ALA A 88 6.03 1.17 19.90
N PRO A 89 5.78 1.66 18.66
CA PRO A 89 5.90 0.97 17.38
C PRO A 89 7.26 1.18 16.67
N ALA A 90 8.34 1.46 17.40
CA ALA A 90 9.67 1.72 16.85
C ALA A 90 10.65 0.57 17.08
N GLY A 91 11.45 0.26 16.06
CA GLY A 91 12.54 -0.71 16.13
C GLY A 91 12.32 -1.98 15.31
N VAL A 92 13.17 -2.98 15.55
CA VAL A 92 13.16 -4.26 14.82
C VAL A 92 12.09 -5.16 15.41
N TYR A 93 11.32 -5.84 14.55
CA TYR A 93 10.20 -6.68 14.98
C TYR A 93 10.07 -7.96 14.17
N LEU A 94 9.44 -8.97 14.79
CA LEU A 94 8.89 -10.15 14.13
C LEU A 94 7.38 -9.96 13.98
N ALA A 95 6.84 -10.19 12.78
CA ALA A 95 5.44 -9.91 12.50
C ALA A 95 4.72 -11.05 11.76
N PRO A 96 4.03 -11.96 12.46
CA PRO A 96 3.04 -12.80 11.82
C PRO A 96 1.88 -11.96 11.26
N PHE A 97 1.46 -12.29 10.05
CA PHE A 97 0.35 -11.60 9.39
C PHE A 97 -0.53 -12.59 8.61
N VAL A 98 -1.77 -12.17 8.39
CA VAL A 98 -2.67 -12.79 7.41
C VAL A 98 -2.96 -11.73 6.36
N ARG A 99 -3.05 -12.13 5.08
CA ARG A 99 -3.44 -11.24 4.00
C ARG A 99 -4.60 -11.83 3.23
N TYR A 100 -5.69 -11.10 3.19
CA TYR A 100 -6.76 -11.32 2.22
C TYR A 100 -6.52 -10.40 1.02
N GLN A 101 -6.67 -10.94 -0.19
CA GLN A 101 -6.53 -10.17 -1.42
C GLN A 101 -7.53 -10.66 -2.47
N ASN A 102 -8.17 -9.71 -3.14
CA ASN A 102 -9.08 -9.98 -4.25
C ASN A 102 -8.61 -9.20 -5.48
N PHE A 103 -8.31 -9.92 -6.56
CA PHE A 103 -7.87 -9.34 -7.82
C PHE A 103 -8.90 -9.59 -8.91
N LYS A 104 -9.08 -8.59 -9.76
CA LYS A 104 -9.88 -8.65 -10.98
C LYS A 104 -8.96 -8.45 -12.16
N LEU A 105 -9.06 -9.35 -13.11
CA LEU A 105 -8.40 -9.26 -14.41
C LEU A 105 -9.48 -9.11 -15.47
N THR A 106 -9.41 -8.02 -16.24
CA THR A 106 -10.28 -7.80 -17.39
C THR A 106 -9.39 -7.62 -18.61
N GLU A 107 -9.51 -8.53 -19.58
CA GLU A 107 -8.94 -8.33 -20.90
C GLU A 107 -9.93 -7.51 -21.74
N GLU A 108 -9.51 -6.35 -22.22
CA GLU A 108 -10.20 -5.68 -23.31
C GLU A 108 -9.91 -6.46 -24.58
N THR A 109 -10.81 -7.38 -24.94
CA THR A 109 -10.82 -7.95 -26.28
C THR A 109 -11.15 -6.81 -27.24
N THR A 110 -10.15 -6.30 -27.94
CA THR A 110 -10.39 -5.49 -29.13
C THR A 110 -11.09 -6.41 -30.12
N ALA A 111 -12.43 -6.37 -30.15
CA ALA A 111 -13.21 -7.00 -31.20
C ALA A 111 -12.78 -6.32 -32.50
N SER A 112 -11.79 -6.90 -33.18
CA SER A 112 -11.54 -6.62 -34.57
C SER A 112 -12.85 -6.92 -35.28
N LYS A 113 -13.46 -5.87 -35.85
CA LYS A 113 -14.47 -6.01 -36.89
C LYS A 113 -13.85 -6.81 -38.04
N TYR A 114 -13.96 -8.13 -38.00
CA TYR A 114 -13.86 -8.96 -39.19
C TYR A 114 -15.09 -9.86 -39.24
N GLY A 115 -15.81 -9.71 -40.35
CA GLY A 115 -17.18 -10.16 -40.54
C GLY A 115 -17.36 -11.65 -40.34
N GLY A 116 -18.58 -11.98 -39.89
CA GLY A 116 -18.98 -13.36 -39.68
C GLY A 116 -18.97 -14.17 -40.95
N TYR A 117 -18.68 -15.46 -40.79
CA TYR A 117 -19.30 -16.49 -41.60
C TYR A 117 -19.70 -17.64 -40.67
N SER A 118 -21.02 -17.85 -40.64
CA SER A 118 -21.70 -19.02 -40.10
C SER A 118 -21.45 -20.20 -41.03
N TYR A 119 -21.18 -21.37 -40.48
CA TYR A 119 -21.42 -22.64 -41.16
C TYR A 119 -22.11 -23.61 -40.20
N ASN A 120 -23.16 -24.22 -40.74
CA ASN A 120 -24.19 -25.06 -40.12
C ASN A 120 -23.64 -26.31 -39.44
#